data_AF-A0A924QZL9-F1
#
_entry.id   AF-A0A924QZL9-F1
#
_cell.length_a   1.000
_cell.length_b   1.000
_cell.length_c   1.000
_cell.angle_alpha   90.00
_cell.angle_beta   90.00
_cell.angle_gamma   90.00
#
_symmetry.space_group_name_H-M   'P 1'
#
loop_
_entity.id
_entity.type
_entity.pdbx_description
1 polymer ?
#
loop_
_entity_poly.entity_id
_entity_poly.type
_entity_poly.pdbx_seq_one_letter_code
_entity_poly.pdbx_strand_id
1 'polypeptide(L)' 'MTKHFLAALLLAFTSTLCLAADVHGDKEMKEDIAKHRAIAAAHEAAAKCLESGKKEDVCMKELQASCKGLAIGKFCGMK' A
#
# COMPACT_ATOMS: atom_id res chain seq x y z
N MET A 1 33.75 42.13 9.50
CA MET A 1 32.61 42.08 8.55
C MET A 1 32.64 40.84 7.63
N THR A 2 33.76 40.53 6.97
CA THR A 2 33.82 39.56 5.85
C THR A 2 33.55 38.09 6.21
N LYS A 3 33.90 37.66 7.43
CA LYS A 3 33.68 36.27 7.89
C LYS A 3 32.21 35.96 8.20
N HIS A 4 31.44 36.95 8.64
CA HIS A 4 30.01 36.80 8.91
C HIS A 4 29.17 36.82 7.64
N PHE A 5 29.63 37.55 6.60
CA PHE A 5 29.03 37.51 5.27
C PHE A 5 29.22 36.15 4.59
N LEU A 6 30.40 35.53 4.74
CA LEU A 6 30.65 34.17 4.22
C LEU A 6 29.80 33.11 4.92
N ALA A 7 29.60 33.23 6.24
CA ALA A 7 28.73 32.32 6.99
C ALA A 7 27.25 32.46 6.61
N ALA A 8 26.77 33.69 6.35
CA ALA A 8 25.40 33.93 5.93
C ALA A 8 25.12 33.45 4.49
N LEU A 9 26.12 33.53 3.60
CA LEU A 9 26.00 33.06 2.22
C LEU A 9 25.90 31.53 2.11
N LEU A 10 26.54 30.80 3.03
CA LEU A 10 26.51 29.33 3.08
C LEU A 10 25.20 28.78 3.66
N LEU A 11 24.52 29.53 4.54
CA LEU A 11 23.24 29.09 5.13
C LEU A 11 22.04 29.27 4.20
N ALA A 12 22.16 30.12 3.16
CA ALA A 12 21.06 30.43 2.24
C ALA A 12 20.86 29.38 1.12
N PHE A 13 21.77 28.40 0.98
CA PHE A 13 21.78 27.46 -0.15
C PHE A 13 21.06 26.13 0.10
N THR A 14 20.49 25.90 1.28
CA THR A 14 19.93 24.59 1.67
C THR A 14 18.41 24.44 1.44
N SER A 15 17.72 25.46 0.94
CA SER A 15 16.24 25.48 0.91
C SER A 15 15.59 25.18 -0.44
N THR A 16 16.35 24.82 -1.47
CA THR A 16 15.78 24.44 -2.77
C THR A 16 16.09 22.98 -3.02
N LEU A 17 15.09 22.11 -2.90
CA LEU A 17 14.87 20.85 -3.64
C LEU A 17 13.95 19.90 -2.82
N CYS A 18 12.67 20.25 -2.70
CA CYS A 18 11.62 19.29 -2.30
C CYS A 18 10.40 19.46 -3.22
N LEU A 19 10.56 19.13 -4.51
CA LEU A 19 9.46 19.00 -5.46
C LEU A 19 9.61 17.66 -6.18
N ALA A 20 9.31 16.57 -5.47
CA ALA A 20 9.04 15.27 -6.10
C ALA A 20 7.55 15.24 -6.47
N ALA A 21 7.19 15.88 -7.58
CA ALA A 21 5.89 15.63 -8.20
C ALA A 21 6.02 14.31 -8.97
N ASP A 22 5.59 13.22 -8.35
CA ASP A 22 5.73 11.87 -8.90
C ASP A 22 4.71 11.65 -10.03
N VAL A 23 5.07 12.09 -11.24
CA VAL A 23 4.31 11.86 -12.48
C VAL A 23 4.37 10.39 -12.94
N HIS A 24 5.19 9.56 -12.28
CA HIS A 24 5.26 8.11 -12.49
C HIS A 24 4.19 7.33 -11.71
N GLY A 25 3.52 7.99 -10.75
CA GLY A 25 2.57 7.36 -9.85
C GLY A 25 1.29 6.88 -10.51
N ASP A 26 0.81 7.44 -11.62
CA ASP A 26 -0.56 7.16 -12.09
C ASP A 26 -0.83 5.70 -12.48
N LYS A 27 0.15 5.01 -13.09
CA LYS A 27 -0.01 3.61 -13.49
C LYS A 27 0.13 2.68 -12.30
N GLU A 28 1.24 2.80 -11.55
CA GLU A 28 1.51 2.02 -10.35
C GLU A 28 0.39 2.22 -9.30
N MET A 29 -0.11 3.45 -9.13
CA MET A 29 -1.24 3.77 -8.27
C MET A 29 -2.52 3.05 -8.70
N LYS A 30 -2.84 3.05 -10.01
CA LYS A 30 -4.02 2.33 -10.51
C LYS A 30 -3.90 0.83 -10.30
N GLU A 31 -2.73 0.27 -10.54
CA GLU A 31 -2.44 -1.15 -10.33
C GLU A 31 -2.53 -1.52 -8.84
N ASP A 32 -1.99 -0.67 -7.96
CA ASP A 32 -2.07 -0.87 -6.52
C ASP A 32 -3.52 -0.76 -6.01
N ILE A 33 -4.29 0.24 -6.47
CA ILE A 33 -5.72 0.35 -6.19
C ILE A 33 -6.46 -0.92 -6.63
N ALA A 34 -6.18 -1.44 -7.84
CA ALA A 34 -6.81 -2.65 -8.34
C ALA A 34 -6.46 -3.87 -7.48
N LYS A 35 -5.18 -4.01 -7.10
CA LYS A 35 -4.70 -5.06 -6.19
C LYS A 35 -5.42 -5.00 -4.84
N HIS A 36 -5.50 -3.82 -4.24
CA HIS A 36 -6.15 -3.61 -2.94
C HIS A 36 -7.65 -3.88 -2.99
N ARG A 37 -8.33 -3.52 -4.08
CA ARG A 37 -9.74 -3.87 -4.28
C ARG A 37 -9.96 -5.37 -4.42
N ALA A 38 -9.07 -6.07 -5.12
CA ALA A 38 -9.15 -7.52 -5.25
C ALA A 38 -8.94 -8.23 -3.89
N ILE A 39 -8.01 -7.74 -3.06
CA ILE A 39 -7.81 -8.23 -1.69
C ILE A 39 -9.06 -7.99 -0.84
N ALA A 40 -9.64 -6.80 -0.88
CA ALA A 40 -10.85 -6.47 -0.14
C ALA A 40 -12.03 -7.37 -0.54
N ALA A 41 -12.22 -7.61 -1.84
CA ALA A 41 -13.26 -8.51 -2.33
C ALA A 41 -13.07 -9.96 -1.85
N ALA A 42 -11.82 -10.45 -1.79
CA ALA A 42 -11.53 -11.78 -1.26
C ALA A 42 -11.89 -11.90 0.24
N HIS A 43 -11.57 -10.88 1.03
CA HIS A 43 -11.92 -10.83 2.46
C HIS A 43 -13.42 -10.68 2.69
N GLU A 44 -14.10 -9.86 1.89
CA GLU A 44 -15.56 -9.73 1.94
C GLU A 44 -16.26 -11.05 1.60
N ALA A 45 -15.77 -11.78 0.59
CA ALA A 45 -16.28 -13.11 0.25
C ALA A 45 -16.08 -14.11 1.40
N ALA A 46 -14.93 -14.07 2.07
CA ALA A 46 -14.68 -14.91 3.25
C ALA A 46 -15.62 -14.56 4.41
N ALA A 47 -15.88 -13.28 4.66
CA ALA A 47 -16.84 -12.83 5.67
C ALA A 47 -18.26 -13.34 5.34
N LYS A 48 -18.72 -13.18 4.09
CA LYS A 48 -20.02 -13.70 3.62
C LYS A 48 -20.12 -15.22 3.73
N CYS A 49 -19.02 -15.94 3.46
CA CYS A 49 -18.96 -17.38 3.65
C CYS A 49 -19.23 -17.75 5.12
N LEU A 50 -18.61 -17.05 6.07
CA LEU A 50 -18.84 -17.26 7.50
C LEU A 50 -20.27 -16.87 7.91
N GLU A 51 -20.78 -15.74 7.44
CA GLU A 51 -22.16 -15.30 7.68
C GLU A 51 -23.20 -16.31 7.19
N SER A 52 -22.90 -17.05 6.13
CA SER A 52 -23.76 -18.13 5.61
C SER A 52 -23.77 -19.40 6.48
N GLY A 53 -23.02 -19.43 7.58
CA GLY A 53 -22.93 -20.55 8.50
C GLY A 53 -22.02 -21.69 8.02
N LYS A 54 -21.20 -21.46 7.00
CA LYS A 54 -20.17 -22.42 6.58
C LYS A 54 -19.08 -22.52 7.64
N LYS A 55 -18.41 -23.66 7.68
CA LYS A 55 -17.27 -23.87 8.58
C LYS A 55 -16.12 -22.95 8.19
N GLU A 56 -15.41 -22.45 9.19
CA GLU A 56 -14.26 -21.57 9.02
C GLU A 56 -13.21 -22.18 8.09
N ASP A 57 -12.93 -23.48 8.19
CA ASP A 57 -11.92 -24.15 7.36
C ASP A 57 -12.25 -24.11 5.87
N VAL A 58 -13.53 -24.11 5.50
CA VAL A 58 -14.01 -23.96 4.12
C VAL A 58 -13.79 -22.52 3.66
N CYS A 59 -14.23 -21.55 4.44
CA CYS A 59 -14.10 -20.13 4.10
C CYS A 59 -12.64 -19.68 3.99
N MET A 60 -11.77 -20.21 4.86
CA MET A 60 -10.33 -19.90 4.81
C MET A 60 -9.64 -20.55 3.60
N LYS A 61 -10.09 -21.73 3.15
CA LYS A 61 -9.60 -22.32 1.89
C LYS A 61 -10.05 -21.51 0.67
N GLU A 62 -11.30 -21.05 0.65
CA GLU A 62 -11.82 -20.18 -0.41
C GLU A 62 -11.07 -18.83 -0.46
N LEU A 63 -10.79 -18.23 0.70
CA LEU A 63 -9.97 -17.02 0.83
C LEU A 63 -8.55 -17.24 0.28
N GLN A 64 -7.91 -18.35 0.64
CA GLN A 64 -6.57 -18.69 0.14
C GLN A 64 -6.54 -18.87 -1.37
N ALA A 65 -7.54 -19.54 -1.94
CA ALA A 65 -7.64 -19.71 -3.38
C ALA A 65 -7.83 -18.35 -4.09
N SER A 66 -8.66 -17.47 -3.53
CA SER A 66 -9.01 -16.17 -4.11
C SER A 66 -7.92 -15.11 -3.95
N CYS A 67 -7.07 -15.23 -2.93
CA CYS A 67 -6.02 -14.26 -2.63
C CYS A 67 -4.60 -14.72 -3.02
N LYS A 68 -4.45 -15.92 -3.58
CA LYS A 68 -3.15 -16.44 -4.00
C LYS A 68 -2.51 -15.50 -5.04
N GLY A 69 -1.35 -14.96 -4.71
CA GLY A 69 -0.61 -14.03 -5.59
C GLY A 69 -1.03 -12.57 -5.47
N LEU A 70 -2.06 -12.24 -4.67
CA LEU A 70 -2.47 -10.84 -4.41
C LEU A 70 -1.82 -10.26 -3.14
N ALA A 71 -1.70 -11.08 -2.09
CA ALA A 71 -1.12 -10.67 -0.81
C ALA A 71 -0.17 -11.73 -0.23
N ILE A 72 0.53 -11.36 0.84
CA ILE A 72 1.55 -12.20 1.48
C ILE A 72 0.91 -13.09 2.56
N GLY A 73 1.31 -14.35 2.60
CA GLY A 73 1.00 -15.28 3.70
C GLY A 73 -0.34 -16.01 3.57
N LYS A 74 -0.57 -16.93 4.52
CA LYS A 74 -1.72 -17.86 4.55
C LYS A 74 -3.08 -17.15 4.63
N PHE A 75 -3.09 -15.94 5.21
CA PHE A 75 -4.28 -15.18 5.56
C PHE A 75 -4.42 -13.89 4.74
N CYS A 76 -3.84 -13.87 3.54
CA CYS A 76 -4.03 -12.75 2.61
C CYS A 76 -3.65 -11.38 3.24
N GLY A 77 -2.51 -11.33 3.94
CA GLY A 77 -2.03 -10.12 4.61
C GLY A 77 -2.67 -9.76 5.95
N MET A 78 -3.70 -10.48 6.42
CA MET A 78 -4.25 -10.31 7.77
C MET A 78 -3.52 -11.21 8.79
N LYS A 79 -3.44 -10.76 10.04
CA LYS A 79 -2.90 -11.53 11.16
C LYS A 79 -4.01 -12.22 11.93
#